data_AF-A0A660RPF3-F1
#
_entry.id   AF-A0A660RPF3-F1
#
_cell.length_a   1.000
_cell.length_b   1.000
_cell.length_c   1.000
_cell.angle_alpha   90.00
_cell.angle_beta   90.00
_cell.angle_gamma   90.00
#
_symmetry.space_group_name_H-M   'P 1'
#
loop_
_entity.id
_entity.type
_entity.pdbx_description
1 polymer ?
#
loop_
_entity_poly.entity_id
_entity_poly.type
_entity_poly.pdbx_seq_one_letter_code
_entity_poly.pdbx_strand_id
1 'polypeptide(L)'
;MKEIKDREKIFSWDGVKGEELIIRRMLYDDPLFVLKDYPKEKLKKLFLENTHRFFKENLSFWKLILEVNDDELEMAKFQNFRMKCKIWNY
;
A
#
# COMPACT_ATOMS: atom_id res chain seq x y z
N MET A 1 -9.53 -9.94 -16.96
CA MET A 1 -10.58 -8.98 -16.53
C MET A 1 -11.60 -9.57 -15.56
N LYS A 2 -12.08 -10.80 -15.75
CA LYS A 2 -13.04 -11.43 -14.82
C LYS A 2 -12.44 -11.66 -13.42
N GLU A 3 -11.22 -12.20 -13.37
CA GLU A 3 -10.49 -12.46 -12.11
C GLU A 3 -10.23 -11.20 -11.28
N ILE A 4 -9.91 -10.07 -11.91
CA ILE A 4 -9.68 -8.79 -11.22
C ILE A 4 -10.94 -8.32 -10.50
N LYS A 5 -12.07 -8.30 -11.23
CA LYS A 5 -13.37 -7.89 -10.67
C LYS A 5 -13.84 -8.80 -9.56
N ASP A 6 -13.54 -10.10 -9.64
CA ASP A 6 -13.93 -11.05 -8.60
C ASP A 6 -13.07 -10.89 -7.34
N ARG A 7 -11.78 -10.57 -7.46
CA ARG A 7 -10.94 -10.21 -6.30
C ARG A 7 -11.32 -8.87 -5.69
N GLU A 8 -11.55 -7.85 -6.51
CA GLU A 8 -11.96 -6.53 -6.03
C GLU A 8 -13.21 -6.60 -5.15
N LYS A 9 -14.15 -7.50 -5.45
CA LYS A 9 -15.33 -7.72 -4.58
C LYS A 9 -14.98 -8.23 -3.18
N ILE A 10 -13.95 -9.06 -3.03
CA ILE A 10 -13.51 -9.58 -1.73
C ILE A 10 -13.04 -8.42 -0.83
N PHE A 11 -12.31 -7.46 -1.40
CA PHE A 11 -11.73 -6.34 -0.65
C PHE A 11 -12.65 -5.10 -0.57
N SER A 12 -13.72 -5.06 -1.37
CA SER A 12 -14.79 -4.05 -1.37
C SER A 12 -16.02 -4.49 -0.54
N TRP A 13 -15.80 -5.15 0.59
CA TRP A 13 -16.86 -5.70 1.47
C TRP A 13 -17.81 -4.64 2.04
N ASP A 14 -17.38 -3.38 2.10
CA ASP A 14 -18.14 -2.19 2.51
C ASP A 14 -18.60 -1.32 1.33
N GLY A 15 -18.41 -1.80 0.09
CA GLY A 15 -18.73 -1.05 -1.12
C GLY A 15 -17.73 0.05 -1.49
N VAL A 16 -16.58 0.15 -0.81
CA VAL A 16 -15.55 1.13 -1.11
C VAL A 16 -14.86 0.85 -2.44
N LYS A 17 -14.65 1.92 -3.22
CA LYS A 17 -14.01 1.88 -4.54
C LYS A 17 -12.80 2.82 -4.58
N GLY A 18 -11.97 2.66 -5.60
CA GLY A 18 -10.85 3.57 -5.88
C GLY A 18 -9.59 3.22 -5.09
N GLU A 19 -8.89 4.25 -4.59
CA GLU A 19 -7.56 4.11 -3.98
C GLU A 19 -7.55 3.23 -2.72
N GLU A 20 -8.57 3.37 -1.87
CA GLU A 20 -8.72 2.59 -0.64
C GLU A 20 -8.81 1.08 -0.94
N LEU A 21 -9.49 0.70 -2.02
CA LEU A 21 -9.56 -0.69 -2.46
C LEU A 21 -8.17 -1.22 -2.85
N ILE A 22 -7.38 -0.41 -3.55
CA ILE A 22 -6.02 -0.77 -3.96
C ILE A 22 -5.14 -0.94 -2.73
N ILE A 23 -5.22 -0.03 -1.75
CA ILE A 23 -4.45 -0.13 -0.50
C ILE A 23 -4.81 -1.41 0.25
N ARG A 24 -6.09 -1.76 0.35
CA ARG A 24 -6.52 -3.02 0.98
C ARG A 24 -5.95 -4.24 0.26
N ARG A 25 -5.95 -4.23 -1.07
CA ARG A 25 -5.32 -5.29 -1.86
C ARG A 25 -3.81 -5.36 -1.60
N MET A 26 -3.11 -4.22 -1.49
CA MET A 26 -1.70 -4.19 -1.12
C MET A 26 -1.42 -4.75 0.29
N LEU A 27 -2.38 -4.65 1.21
CA LEU A 27 -2.25 -5.13 2.58
C LEU A 27 -2.62 -6.61 2.75
N TYR A 28 -3.59 -7.11 1.97
CA TYR A 28 -4.26 -8.38 2.26
C TYR A 28 -4.43 -9.33 1.06
N ASP A 29 -4.22 -8.87 -0.18
CA ASP A 29 -4.24 -9.74 -1.38
C ASP A 29 -2.85 -10.32 -1.64
N ASP A 30 -2.79 -11.27 -2.58
CA ASP A 30 -1.52 -11.77 -3.09
C ASP A 30 -0.83 -10.68 -3.93
N PRO A 31 0.39 -10.24 -3.55
CA PRO A 31 1.10 -9.15 -4.22
C PRO A 31 1.33 -9.36 -5.71
N LEU A 32 1.46 -10.61 -6.17
CA LEU A 32 1.67 -10.91 -7.59
C LEU A 32 0.49 -10.44 -8.44
N PHE A 33 -0.73 -10.60 -7.92
CA PHE A 33 -1.93 -10.14 -8.61
C PHE A 33 -2.08 -8.63 -8.52
N VAL A 34 -1.71 -8.02 -7.39
CA VAL A 34 -1.71 -6.55 -7.25
C VAL A 34 -0.76 -5.90 -8.25
N LEU A 35 0.45 -6.44 -8.40
CA LEU A 35 1.47 -5.96 -9.34
C LEU A 35 1.07 -6.15 -10.81
N LYS A 36 0.27 -7.19 -11.09
CA LYS A 36 -0.28 -7.45 -12.42
C LYS A 36 -1.42 -6.51 -12.77
N ASP A 37 -2.26 -6.18 -11.79
CA ASP A 37 -3.51 -5.44 -12.00
C ASP A 37 -3.32 -3.92 -12.01
N TYR A 38 -2.30 -3.39 -11.33
CA TYR A 38 -2.07 -1.96 -11.19
C TYR A 38 -0.66 -1.53 -11.62
N PRO A 39 -0.50 -0.37 -12.26
CA PRO A 39 0.82 0.16 -12.62
C PRO A 39 1.69 0.40 -11.38
N LYS A 40 2.99 0.08 -11.50
CA LYS A 40 3.98 0.26 -10.43
C LYS A 40 4.01 1.69 -9.87
N GLU A 41 3.96 2.70 -10.74
CA GLU A 41 3.97 4.12 -10.32
C GLU A 41 2.77 4.48 -9.45
N LYS A 42 1.58 3.96 -9.79
CA LYS A 42 0.36 4.17 -9.01
C LYS A 42 0.47 3.51 -7.63
N LEU A 43 1.00 2.29 -7.58
CA LEU A 43 1.24 1.58 -6.33
C LEU A 43 2.29 2.31 -5.47
N LYS A 44 3.37 2.80 -6.08
CA LYS A 44 4.43 3.59 -5.42
C LYS A 44 3.85 4.85 -4.76
N LYS A 45 3.03 5.60 -5.50
CA LYS A 45 2.35 6.79 -4.97
C LYS A 45 1.46 6.45 -3.76
N LEU A 46 0.58 5.46 -3.91
CA LEU A 46 -0.35 5.06 -2.85
C LEU A 46 0.38 4.54 -1.61
N PHE A 47 1.46 3.78 -1.81
CA PHE A 47 2.32 3.30 -0.75
C PHE A 47 2.95 4.45 0.04
N LEU A 48 3.58 5.42 -0.64
CA LEU A 48 4.23 6.56 0.01
C LEU A 48 3.21 7.43 0.79
N GLU A 49 2.05 7.71 0.20
CA GLU A 49 0.99 8.49 0.85
C GLU A 49 0.37 7.76 2.06
N ASN A 50 0.42 6.43 2.10
CA ASN A 50 -0.22 5.60 3.12
C ASN A 50 0.74 4.69 3.89
N THR A 51 2.03 5.02 3.94
CA THR A 51 3.09 4.23 4.63
C THR A 51 2.72 3.81 6.05
N HIS A 52 2.08 4.69 6.81
CA HIS A 52 1.57 4.45 8.16
C HIS A 52 0.61 3.26 8.32
N ARG A 53 0.01 2.77 7.23
CA ARG A 53 -0.92 1.62 7.26
C ARG A 53 -0.21 0.28 7.05
N PHE A 54 1.03 0.30 6.59
CA PHE A 54 1.80 -0.91 6.30
C PHE A 54 2.58 -1.36 7.54
N PHE A 55 2.37 -2.61 7.95
CA PHE A 55 3.22 -3.25 8.96
C PHE A 55 4.65 -3.43 8.46
N LYS A 56 5.59 -3.64 9.38
CA LYS A 56 7.04 -3.67 9.10
C LYS A 56 7.42 -4.66 7.99
N GLU A 57 6.82 -5.86 7.98
CA GLU A 57 7.06 -6.87 6.95
C GLU A 57 6.57 -6.39 5.58
N ASN A 58 5.32 -5.90 5.51
CA ASN A 58 4.72 -5.39 4.28
C ASN A 58 5.47 -4.15 3.76
N LEU A 59 5.91 -3.27 4.66
CA LEU A 59 6.63 -2.06 4.33
C LEU A 59 7.98 -2.38 3.69
N SER A 60 8.70 -3.37 4.22
CA SER A 60 9.98 -3.82 3.66
C SER A 60 9.80 -4.45 2.28
N PHE A 61 8.77 -5.28 2.12
CA PHE A 61 8.40 -5.88 0.84
C PHE A 61 8.06 -4.83 -0.22
N TRP A 62 7.11 -3.93 0.08
CA TRP A 62 6.65 -2.93 -0.87
C TRP A 62 7.72 -1.89 -1.19
N LYS A 63 8.58 -1.52 -0.23
CA LYS A 63 9.75 -0.67 -0.49
C LYS A 63 10.65 -1.28 -1.57
N LEU A 64 10.99 -2.57 -1.42
CA LEU A 64 11.89 -3.27 -2.34
C LEU A 64 11.26 -3.42 -3.72
N ILE A 65 10.02 -3.89 -3.80
CA ILE A 65 9.33 -4.14 -5.07
C ILE A 65 9.04 -2.85 -5.83
N LEU A 66 8.68 -1.77 -5.12
CA LEU A 66 8.35 -0.49 -5.73
C LEU A 66 9.58 0.38 -6.02
N GLU A 67 10.79 -0.11 -5.71
CA GLU A 67 12.05 0.65 -5.86
C GLU A 67 11.96 2.04 -5.21
N VAL A 68 11.47 2.04 -3.96
CA VAL A 68 11.40 3.24 -3.13
C VAL A 68 12.73 3.38 -2.41
N ASN A 69 13.40 4.51 -2.58
CA ASN A 69 14.65 4.77 -1.87
C ASN A 69 14.38 5.17 -0.41
N ASP A 70 15.43 5.18 0.41
CA ASP A 70 15.30 5.53 1.83
C ASP A 70 14.84 6.99 2.03
N ASP A 71 15.28 7.92 1.18
CA ASP A 71 14.92 9.34 1.28
C ASP A 71 13.43 9.59 1.03
N GLU A 72 12.84 8.95 0.01
CA GLU A 72 11.41 9.01 -0.30
C GLU A 72 10.57 8.48 0.86
N LEU A 73 11.04 7.40 1.48
CA LEU A 73 10.35 6.75 2.60
C LEU A 73 10.45 7.59 3.88
N GLU A 74 11.62 8.14 4.19
CA GLU A 74 11.80 9.04 5.34
C GLU A 74 10.99 10.32 5.17
N MET A 75 10.91 10.89 3.96
CA MET A 75 10.06 12.04 3.67
C MET A 75 8.58 11.71 3.89
N ALA A 76 8.11 10.55 3.42
CA ALA A 76 6.75 10.08 3.65
C ALA A 76 6.44 9.88 5.14
N LYS A 77 7.37 9.29 5.91
CA LYS A 77 7.25 9.14 7.37
C LYS A 77 7.19 10.49 8.09
N PHE A 78 8.03 11.44 7.69
CA PHE A 78 8.09 12.77 8.30
C PHE A 78 6.81 13.58 8.10
N GLN A 79 6.22 13.46 6.90
CA GLN A 79 4.92 14.08 6.59
C GLN A 79 3.75 13.40 7.31
N ASN A 80 3.93 12.16 7.77
CA ASN A 80 2.88 11.41 8.44
C ASN A 80 2.93 11.57 9.96
N PHE A 81 1.94 12.28 10.53
CA PHE A 81 1.83 12.52 11.97
C PHE A 81 1.92 11.22 12.80
N ARG A 82 1.29 10.13 12.34
CA ARG A 82 1.27 8.85 13.08
C ARG A 82 2.64 8.21 13.18
N MET A 83 3.49 8.36 12.17
CA MET A 83 4.85 7.80 12.17
C MET A 83 5.85 8.74 12.86
N LYS A 84 5.63 10.06 12.78
CA LYS A 84 6.45 11.07 13.47
C LYS A 84 6.32 11.00 15.00
N CYS A 85 5.13 10.68 15.51
CA CYS A 85 4.89 10.57 16.94
C CYS A 85 5.45 9.25 17.49
N LYS A 86 6.61 9.31 18.15
CA LYS A 86 7.28 8.20 18.88
C LYS A 86 6.47 7.55 20.01
N ILE A 87 5.20 7.92 20.18
CA ILE A 87 4.28 7.30 21.14
C ILE A 87 3.93 5.88 20.67
N TRP A 88 3.91 5.65 19.36
CA TRP A 88 3.59 4.35 18.77
C TRP A 88 4.86 3.71 18.24
N ASN A 89 5.38 2.72 18.96
CA ASN A 89 6.44 1.85 18.45
C ASN A 89 5.82 0.88 17.44
N TYR A 90 5.81 1.26 16.15
CA TYR A 90 5.47 0.39 15.03
C TYR A 90 6.69 -0.41 14.55
#